data_AF-A0A7Z2G4H8-F1
#
_entry.id   AF-A0A7Z2G4H8-F1
#
_cell.length_a   1.000
_cell.length_b   1.000
_cell.length_c   1.000
_cell.angle_alpha   90.00
_cell.angle_beta   90.00
_cell.angle_gamma   90.00
#
_symmetry.space_group_name_H-M   'P 1'
#
loop_
_entity.id
_entity.type
_entity.pdbx_description
1 polymer ?
#
loop_
_entity_poly.entity_id
_entity_poly.type
_entity_poly.pdbx_seq_one_letter_code
_entity_poly.pdbx_strand_id
1 'polypeptide(L)'
;MQLYQSLSKESGMYFDSASAILAVISAALWLASARVNFTFGFDMDAALNEQMKRASRWNAGAATAAAVTAVVVAAKAFLVAS
;
A
#
# COMPACT_ATOMS: atom_id res chain seq x y z
N MET A 1 -6.78 -32.50 -14.55
CA MET A 1 -5.64 -31.75 -13.97
C MET A 1 -5.52 -30.32 -14.55
N GLN A 2 -5.74 -30.10 -15.85
CA GLN A 2 -5.66 -28.75 -16.46
C GLN A 2 -6.74 -27.76 -16.00
N LEU A 3 -7.97 -28.22 -15.74
CA LEU A 3 -9.07 -27.35 -15.27
C LEU A 3 -8.79 -26.72 -13.90
N TYR A 4 -8.13 -27.45 -13.01
CA TYR A 4 -7.75 -26.96 -11.67
C TYR A 4 -6.66 -25.89 -11.77
N GLN A 5 -5.71 -26.05 -12.69
CA GLN A 5 -4.63 -25.07 -12.90
C GLN A 5 -5.12 -23.78 -13.56
N SER A 6 -6.18 -23.81 -14.39
CA SER A 6 -6.75 -22.58 -14.94
C SER A 6 -7.55 -21.81 -13.88
N LEU A 7 -8.38 -22.51 -13.09
CA LEU A 7 -9.13 -21.91 -11.99
C LEU A 7 -8.20 -21.29 -10.93
N SER A 8 -7.10 -21.95 -10.57
CA SER A 8 -6.12 -21.40 -9.61
C SER A 8 -5.41 -20.16 -10.15
N LYS A 9 -5.10 -20.13 -11.45
CA LYS A 9 -4.48 -18.97 -12.11
C LYS A 9 -5.41 -17.76 -12.13
N GLU A 10 -6.66 -17.94 -12.52
CA GLU A 10 -7.65 -16.86 -12.51
C GLU A 10 -7.84 -16.31 -11.09
N SER A 11 -8.01 -17.19 -10.10
CA SER A 11 -8.16 -16.80 -8.69
C SER A 11 -6.97 -15.98 -8.18
N GLY A 12 -5.74 -16.38 -8.53
CA GLY A 12 -4.52 -15.66 -8.18
C GLY A 12 -4.46 -14.27 -8.82
N MET A 13 -4.86 -14.16 -10.09
CA MET A 13 -4.84 -12.90 -10.82
C MET A 13 -5.84 -11.88 -10.26
N TYR A 14 -7.02 -12.33 -9.83
CA TYR A 14 -7.99 -11.48 -9.13
C TYR A 14 -7.44 -11.02 -7.77
N PHE A 15 -6.79 -11.91 -7.02
CA PHE A 15 -6.19 -11.58 -5.72
C PHE A 15 -5.05 -10.57 -5.87
N ASP A 16 -4.14 -10.77 -6.83
CA ASP A 16 -3.04 -9.85 -7.11
C ASP A 16 -3.56 -8.46 -7.48
N SER A 17 -4.60 -8.38 -8.33
CA SER A 17 -5.24 -7.12 -8.71
C SER A 17 -5.89 -6.41 -7.52
N ALA A 18 -6.64 -7.14 -6.69
CA ALA A 18 -7.25 -6.59 -5.48
C ALA A 18 -6.19 -6.09 -4.49
N SER A 19 -5.09 -6.85 -4.32
CA SER A 19 -3.98 -6.47 -3.44
C SER A 19 -3.28 -5.19 -3.92
N ALA A 20 -3.12 -5.01 -5.23
CA ALA A 20 -2.55 -3.80 -5.81
C ALA A 20 -3.43 -2.57 -5.54
N ILE A 21 -4.75 -2.68 -5.73
CA ILE A 21 -5.71 -1.60 -5.44
C ILE A 21 -5.64 -1.20 -3.96
N LEU A 22 -5.69 -2.18 -3.05
CA LEU A 22 -5.64 -1.94 -1.62
C LEU A 22 -4.31 -1.32 -1.19
N ALA A 23 -3.19 -1.76 -1.76
CA ALA A 23 -1.88 -1.20 -1.48
C ALA A 23 -1.78 0.27 -1.94
N VAL A 24 -2.32 0.61 -3.12
CA VAL A 24 -2.37 2.00 -3.62
C VAL A 24 -3.24 2.88 -2.72
N ILE A 25 -4.41 2.40 -2.29
CA ILE A 25 -5.27 3.13 -1.35
C ILE A 25 -4.53 3.35 -0.02
N SER A 26 -3.87 2.32 0.51
CA SER A 26 -3.06 2.41 1.73
C SER A 26 -1.96 3.46 1.60
N ALA A 27 -1.22 3.47 0.49
CA ALA A 27 -0.20 4.48 0.21
C ALA A 27 -0.80 5.90 0.16
N ALA A 28 -1.95 6.07 -0.48
CA ALA A 28 -2.65 7.36 -0.52
C ALA A 28 -3.07 7.84 0.88
N LEU A 29 -3.58 6.95 1.73
CA LEU A 29 -3.94 7.27 3.11
C LEU A 29 -2.73 7.66 3.95
N TRP A 30 -1.61 6.96 3.80
CA TRP A 30 -0.37 7.32 4.49
C TRP A 30 0.20 8.65 4.00
N LEU A 31 0.18 8.91 2.69
CA LEU A 31 0.60 10.19 2.11
C LEU A 31 -0.29 11.34 2.55
N ALA A 32 -1.61 11.13 2.64
CA ALA A 32 -2.54 12.11 3.19
C ALA A 32 -2.26 12.37 4.68
N SER A 33 -2.06 11.32 5.47
CA SER A 33 -1.71 11.41 6.89
C SER A 33 -0.39 12.16 7.11
N ALA A 34 0.62 11.95 6.26
CA ALA A 34 1.92 12.63 6.36
C ALA A 34 1.85 14.15 6.08
N ARG A 35 0.75 14.64 5.49
CA ARG A 35 0.51 16.07 5.24
C ARG A 35 -0.24 16.76 6.38
N VAL A 36 -0.93 15.99 7.23
CA VAL A 36 -1.70 16.56 8.34
C VAL A 36 -0.74 16.91 9.47
N ASN A 37 -0.77 18.18 9.91
CA ASN A 37 -0.13 18.57 11.15
C ASN A 37 -0.93 17.96 12.29
N PHE A 38 -0.29 17.07 13.05
CA PHE A 38 -0.88 16.55 14.24
C PHE A 38 -1.00 17.65 15.31
N THR A 39 -2.17 18.29 15.39
CA THR A 39 -2.50 19.20 16.49
C THR A 39 -2.99 18.36 17.65
N PHE A 40 -2.05 17.85 18.43
CA PHE A 40 -2.36 17.30 19.74
C PHE A 40 -2.45 18.46 20.74
N GLY A 41 -3.31 18.32 21.75
CA GLY A 41 -3.64 19.39 22.70
C GLY A 41 -2.43 19.97 23.44
N PHE A 42 -2.68 20.98 24.28
CA PHE A 42 -1.72 21.86 24.97
C PHE A 42 -0.51 21.19 25.67
N ASP A 43 -0.48 19.87 25.78
CA ASP A 43 0.48 19.08 26.56
C ASP A 43 1.35 18.14 25.72
N MET A 44 1.23 18.18 24.38
CA MET A 44 2.09 17.33 23.55
C MET A 44 3.44 18.00 23.30
N ASP A 45 4.47 17.47 23.94
CA ASP A 45 5.86 17.85 23.75
C ASP A 45 6.19 17.99 22.26
N ALA A 46 6.78 19.12 21.88
CA ALA A 46 7.17 19.40 20.48
C ALA A 46 8.01 18.26 19.87
N ALA A 47 8.79 17.57 20.71
CA ALA A 47 9.56 16.39 20.36
C ALA A 47 8.69 15.20 19.90
N LEU A 48 7.52 14.98 20.53
CA LEU A 48 6.61 13.89 20.16
C LEU A 48 5.92 14.19 18.82
N ASN A 49 5.60 15.46 18.54
CA ASN A 49 5.02 15.87 17.27
C ASN A 49 6.01 15.65 16.11
N GLU A 50 7.29 15.99 16.32
CA GLU A 50 8.32 15.79 15.32
C GLU A 50 8.57 14.30 15.03
N GLN A 51 8.58 13.46 16.07
CA GLN A 51 8.70 12.00 15.93
C GLN A 51 7.51 11.40 15.17
N MET A 52 6.29 11.81 15.48
CA MET A 52 5.08 11.35 14.79
C MET A 52 5.07 11.76 13.31
N LYS A 53 5.50 12.99 12.99
CA LYS A 53 5.67 13.43 11.60
C LYS A 53 6.72 12.61 10.85
N ARG A 54 7.86 12.31 11.50
CA ARG A 54 8.88 11.44 10.90
C ARG A 54 8.31 10.05 10.65
N ALA A 55 7.71 9.41 11.65
CA ALA A 55 7.12 8.08 11.53
C ALA A 55 6.07 8.03 10.41
N SER A 56 5.20 9.03 10.32
CA SER A 56 4.19 9.13 9.24
C SER A 56 4.83 9.21 7.85
N ARG A 57 5.91 9.97 7.68
CA ARG A 57 6.67 10.04 6.42
C ARG A 57 7.35 8.72 6.06
N TRP A 58 7.96 8.04 7.04
CA TRP A 58 8.56 6.72 6.83
C TRP A 58 7.51 5.69 6.41
N ASN A 59 6.34 5.67 7.07
CA ASN A 59 5.24 4.81 6.71
C ASN A 59 4.67 5.14 5.32
N ALA A 60 4.56 6.42 4.96
CA ALA A 60 4.15 6.82 3.62
C ALA A 60 5.15 6.34 2.54
N GLY A 61 6.45 6.45 2.80
CA GLY A 61 7.48 5.90 1.92
C GLY A 61 7.36 4.38 1.75
N ALA A 62 7.28 3.65 2.87
CA ALA A 62 7.14 2.19 2.86
C ALA A 62 5.87 1.72 2.15
N ALA A 63 4.72 2.36 2.44
CA ALA A 63 3.44 2.04 1.81
C ALA A 63 3.46 2.32 0.30
N THR A 64 4.11 3.41 -0.13
CA THR A 64 4.26 3.72 -1.55
C THR A 64 5.11 2.67 -2.27
N ALA A 65 6.24 2.25 -1.68
CA ALA A 65 7.07 1.20 -2.25
C ALA A 65 6.32 -0.15 -2.34
N ALA A 66 5.57 -0.50 -1.31
CA ALA A 66 4.72 -1.69 -1.30
C ALA A 66 3.63 -1.63 -2.39
N ALA A 67 2.99 -0.47 -2.57
CA ALA A 67 2.01 -0.25 -3.64
C ALA A 67 2.61 -0.44 -5.03
N VAL A 68 3.78 0.15 -5.29
CA VAL A 68 4.49 -0.04 -6.58
C VAL A 68 4.79 -1.52 -6.82
N THR A 69 5.27 -2.23 -5.80
CA THR A 69 5.58 -3.66 -5.91
C THR A 69 4.33 -4.48 -6.22
N ALA A 70 3.23 -4.25 -5.52
CA ALA A 70 1.96 -4.94 -5.75
C ALA A 70 1.41 -4.68 -7.16
N VAL A 71 1.52 -3.44 -7.66
CA VAL A 71 1.13 -3.09 -9.03
C VAL A 71 2.00 -3.81 -10.06
N VAL A 72 3.32 -3.89 -9.85
CA VAL A 72 4.23 -4.63 -10.75
C VAL A 72 3.91 -6.12 -10.77
N VAL A 73 3.62 -6.73 -9.62
CA VAL A 73 3.22 -8.14 -9.53
C VAL A 73 1.92 -8.38 -10.28
N ALA A 74 0.90 -7.54 -10.06
CA ALA A 74 -0.38 -7.65 -10.76
C ALA A 74 -0.24 -7.43 -12.28
N ALA A 75 0.56 -6.45 -12.71
CA ALA A 75 0.82 -6.18 -14.12
C ALA A 75 1.53 -7.37 -14.80
N LYS A 76 2.51 -7.98 -14.12
CA LYS A 76 3.17 -9.20 -14.60
C LYS A 76 2.18 -10.36 -14.70
N ALA A 77 1.33 -10.56 -13.69
CA ALA A 77 0.32 -11.61 -13.71
C ALA A 77 -0.64 -11.45 -14.89
N PHE A 78 -1.05 -10.21 -15.20
CA PHE A 78 -1.89 -9.90 -16.35
C PHE A 78 -1.19 -10.13 -17.70
N LEU A 79 0.08 -9.71 -17.84
CA LEU A 79 0.86 -9.89 -19.08
C LEU A 79 1.24 -11.35 -19.37
N VAL A 80 1.37 -12.19 -18.35
CA VAL A 80 1.66 -13.63 -18.52
C VAL A 80 0.38 -14.44 -18.77
N ALA A 81 -0.78 -13.91 -18.37
CA ALA A 81 -2.08 -14.53 -18.60
C ALA A 81 -2.75 -14.14 -19.93
N SER A 82 -2.26 -13.09 -20.60
CA SER A 82 -2.68 -12.67 -21.95
C SER A 82 -1.91 -13.40 -23.04
#